data_AF-A0A8C7XH74-F1
#
_entry.id   AF-A0A8C7XH74-F1
#
_cell.length_a   1.000
_cell.length_b   1.000
_cell.length_c   1.000
_cell.angle_alpha   90.00
_cell.angle_beta   90.00
_cell.angle_gamma   90.00
#
_symmetry.space_group_name_H-M   'P 1'
#
loop_
_entity.id
_entity.type
_entity.pdbx_description
1 polymer ?
#
loop_
_entity_poly.entity_id
_entity_poly.type
_entity_poly.pdbx_seq_one_letter_code
_entity_poly.pdbx_strand_id
1 'polypeptide(L)'
;MAQSFLQIPSEVWNHIFTFLPVSDKFCVRATCKYFKKLIDHWSLWKGWSVVLSFRNGPYSNQFWASLRRRKVASVVMRSNKAKHWSQLTQGLPGVSTVVVEGTPRTNFRFLEELPHVKRVAVRSTLLLCDANPAAAAQQLTHLSLCGISLPSKDVFKAALSKFTNLTSLDYHLEPIGPPVSCLQVLVDSLPKLKRLSVCFKRVLLCYDTTEAIHRPAALSSLELVNYMNFSLPTDTMRLLPHLRSLSVYHQLSHTEMDDPEHLGFYLKSWLSDLPQLSSLVDYLQETWRQ
;
A
#
# COMPACT_ATOMS: atom_id res chain seq x y z
N MET A 1 -35.11 43.77 -21.76
CA MET A 1 -35.51 42.44 -21.24
C MET A 1 -34.50 41.43 -21.75
N ALA A 2 -33.51 41.06 -20.95
CA ALA A 2 -32.45 40.14 -21.38
C ALA A 2 -32.93 38.69 -21.20
N GLN A 3 -33.04 37.96 -22.30
CA GLN A 3 -33.38 36.54 -22.33
C GLN A 3 -32.40 35.76 -21.43
N SER A 4 -32.96 35.04 -20.47
CA SER A 4 -32.24 34.08 -19.63
C SER A 4 -31.70 32.96 -20.51
N PHE A 5 -30.44 33.08 -20.93
CA PHE A 5 -29.72 31.99 -21.56
C PHE A 5 -29.84 30.74 -20.67
N LEU A 6 -30.28 29.64 -21.29
CA LEU A 6 -30.39 28.30 -20.74
C LEU A 6 -29.14 27.98 -19.90
N GLN A 7 -29.22 28.18 -18.59
CA GLN A 7 -28.13 27.82 -17.69
C GLN A 7 -28.09 26.30 -17.63
N ILE A 8 -27.00 25.73 -18.16
CA ILE A 8 -26.71 24.30 -18.05
C ILE A 8 -26.85 23.91 -16.56
N PRO A 9 -27.68 22.89 -16.24
CA PRO A 9 -27.89 22.46 -14.86
C PRO A 9 -26.60 22.07 -14.15
N SER A 10 -26.57 22.23 -12.82
CA SER A 10 -25.39 21.90 -12.00
C SER A 10 -24.94 20.45 -12.15
N GLU A 11 -25.88 19.54 -12.40
CA GLU A 11 -25.67 18.11 -12.59
C GLU A 11 -24.88 17.85 -13.87
N VAL A 12 -25.20 18.57 -14.94
CA VAL A 12 -24.52 18.46 -16.24
C VAL A 12 -23.10 18.99 -16.12
N TRP A 13 -22.90 20.13 -15.45
CA TRP A 13 -21.55 20.62 -15.16
C TRP A 13 -20.73 19.65 -14.31
N ASN A 14 -21.34 19.09 -13.25
CA ASN A 14 -20.68 18.12 -12.40
C ASN A 14 -20.29 16.88 -13.19
N HIS A 15 -21.14 16.41 -14.11
CA HIS A 15 -20.80 15.32 -15.02
C HIS A 15 -19.63 15.67 -15.96
N ILE A 16 -19.66 16.84 -16.62
CA ILE A 16 -18.56 17.34 -17.46
C ILE A 16 -17.24 17.38 -16.67
N PHE A 17 -17.27 17.86 -15.43
CA PHE A 17 -16.09 17.93 -14.59
C PHE A 17 -15.53 16.55 -14.20
N THR A 18 -16.28 15.45 -14.32
CA THR A 18 -15.73 14.11 -14.08
C THR A 18 -14.64 13.74 -15.09
N PHE A 19 -14.75 14.23 -16.33
CA PHE A 19 -13.78 13.97 -17.40
C PHE A 19 -12.51 14.81 -17.30
N LEU A 20 -12.51 15.84 -16.47
CA LEU A 20 -11.36 16.73 -16.33
C LEU A 20 -10.27 16.09 -15.45
N PRO A 21 -8.98 16.24 -15.84
CA PRO A 21 -7.88 15.92 -14.95
C PRO A 21 -7.87 16.86 -13.74
N VAL A 22 -7.12 16.48 -12.71
CA VAL A 22 -7.06 17.22 -11.43
C VAL A 22 -6.55 18.65 -11.62
N SER A 23 -5.55 18.87 -12.50
CA SER A 23 -5.03 20.20 -12.84
C SER A 23 -6.14 21.12 -13.33
N ASP A 24 -6.94 20.65 -14.27
CA ASP A 24 -7.92 21.47 -14.97
C ASP A 24 -9.13 21.75 -14.07
N LYS A 25 -9.48 20.80 -13.19
CA LYS A 25 -10.44 21.05 -12.10
C LYS A 25 -10.01 22.23 -11.24
N PHE A 26 -8.72 22.36 -10.91
CA PHE A 26 -8.22 23.50 -10.15
C PHE A 26 -8.28 24.81 -10.95
N CYS A 27 -8.00 24.78 -12.25
CA CYS A 27 -8.17 25.94 -13.14
C CYS A 27 -9.63 26.40 -13.16
N VAL A 28 -10.58 25.48 -13.38
CA VAL A 28 -12.02 25.76 -13.38
C VAL A 28 -12.47 26.30 -12.01
N ARG A 29 -11.95 25.78 -10.91
CA ARG A 29 -12.24 26.29 -9.56
C ARG A 29 -11.83 27.76 -9.37
N ALA A 30 -10.82 28.23 -10.09
CA ALA A 30 -10.30 29.59 -9.97
C ALA A 30 -11.10 30.63 -10.78
N THR A 31 -11.96 30.20 -11.71
CA THR A 31 -12.64 31.13 -12.63
C THR A 31 -13.78 31.93 -11.97
N CYS A 32 -14.66 31.28 -11.21
CA CYS A 32 -15.80 31.94 -10.59
C CYS A 32 -16.31 31.22 -9.33
N LYS A 33 -17.12 31.93 -8.52
CA LYS A 33 -17.69 31.39 -7.27
C LYS A 33 -18.62 30.20 -7.50
N TYR A 34 -19.36 30.19 -8.63
CA TYR A 34 -20.27 29.10 -8.99
C TYR A 34 -19.51 27.80 -9.27
N PHE A 35 -18.53 27.83 -10.18
CA PHE A 35 -17.69 26.68 -10.49
C PHE A 35 -16.82 26.26 -9.32
N LYS A 36 -16.38 27.19 -8.47
CA LYS A 36 -15.72 26.82 -7.20
C LYS A 36 -16.60 25.90 -6.34
N LYS A 37 -17.90 26.21 -6.21
CA LYS A 37 -18.83 25.39 -5.43
C LYS A 37 -19.06 24.01 -6.07
N LEU A 38 -19.18 23.95 -7.40
CA LEU A 38 -19.36 22.70 -8.13
C LEU A 38 -18.11 21.82 -8.08
N ILE A 39 -16.93 22.39 -8.35
CA ILE A 39 -15.67 21.66 -8.30
C ILE A 39 -15.40 21.13 -6.89
N ASP A 40 -15.72 21.87 -5.82
CA ASP A 40 -15.51 21.41 -4.45
C ASP A 40 -16.51 20.31 -4.01
N HIS A 41 -17.43 19.85 -4.89
CA HIS A 41 -18.35 18.75 -4.62
C HIS A 41 -17.61 17.40 -4.52
N TRP A 42 -17.90 16.64 -3.46
CA TRP A 42 -17.21 15.39 -3.12
C TRP A 42 -17.21 14.32 -4.22
N SER A 43 -18.21 14.27 -5.10
CA SER A 43 -18.28 13.27 -6.18
C SER A 43 -17.09 13.34 -7.15
N LEU A 44 -16.48 14.53 -7.31
CA LEU A 44 -15.36 14.77 -8.23
C LEU A 44 -14.00 14.34 -7.66
N TRP A 45 -13.96 14.04 -6.36
CA TRP A 45 -12.73 13.74 -5.60
C TRP A 45 -12.75 12.34 -4.98
N LYS A 46 -13.66 11.47 -5.42
CA LYS A 46 -13.67 10.05 -5.01
C LYS A 46 -12.33 9.40 -5.37
N GLY A 47 -11.71 8.73 -4.41
CA GLY A 47 -10.41 8.06 -4.60
C GLY A 47 -9.21 9.01 -4.72
N TRP A 48 -9.41 10.32 -4.68
CA TRP A 48 -8.32 11.28 -4.72
C TRP A 48 -7.62 11.39 -3.36
N SER A 49 -6.31 11.63 -3.40
CA SER A 49 -5.48 11.81 -2.19
C SER A 49 -4.86 13.20 -2.18
N VAL A 50 -4.90 13.88 -1.03
CA VAL A 50 -4.19 15.15 -0.85
C VAL A 50 -2.74 14.91 -0.48
N VAL A 51 -1.81 15.61 -1.11
CA VAL A 51 -0.39 15.58 -0.74
C VAL A 51 -0.09 16.77 0.17
N LEU A 52 0.35 16.48 1.39
CA LEU A 52 0.77 17.46 2.39
C LEU A 52 2.30 17.53 2.41
N SER A 53 2.86 18.48 1.67
CA SER A 53 4.31 18.67 1.50
C SER A 53 4.83 20.06 1.92
N PHE A 54 3.95 20.99 2.30
CA PHE A 54 4.34 22.34 2.65
C PHE A 54 5.23 22.37 3.90
N ARG A 55 6.47 22.86 3.76
CA ARG A 55 7.52 22.78 4.80
C ARG A 55 7.57 24.00 5.72
N ASN A 56 7.10 25.16 5.22
CA ASN A 56 7.42 26.49 5.75
C ASN A 56 6.23 27.21 6.38
N GLY A 57 5.21 26.48 6.84
CA GLY A 57 4.10 27.10 7.57
C GLY A 57 2.87 26.21 7.68
N PRO A 58 1.84 26.69 8.40
CA PRO A 58 0.57 26.00 8.51
C PRO A 58 -0.22 26.07 7.20
N TYR A 59 -1.00 25.04 6.92
CA TYR A 59 -2.05 25.14 5.90
C TYR A 59 -3.16 26.08 6.38
N SER A 60 -3.73 26.86 5.46
CA SER A 60 -4.79 27.82 5.79
C SER A 60 -6.12 27.14 6.16
N ASN A 61 -6.97 27.84 6.90
CA ASN A 61 -8.32 27.34 7.22
C ASN A 61 -9.18 27.08 5.97
N GLN A 62 -9.00 27.88 4.92
CA GLN A 62 -9.70 27.68 3.64
C GLN A 62 -9.25 26.41 2.91
N PHE A 63 -7.98 26.05 3.04
CA PHE A 63 -7.45 24.79 2.52
C PHE A 63 -8.17 23.61 3.18
N TRP A 64 -8.17 23.56 4.52
CA TRP A 64 -8.84 22.50 5.27
C TRP A 64 -10.36 22.46 5.02
N ALA A 65 -11.02 23.61 4.95
CA ALA A 65 -12.44 23.70 4.62
C ALA A 65 -12.74 23.13 3.22
N SER A 66 -11.85 23.33 2.25
CA SER A 66 -12.00 22.76 0.91
C SER A 66 -11.89 21.24 0.94
N LEU A 67 -10.91 20.69 1.67
CA LEU A 67 -10.74 19.24 1.80
C LEU A 67 -11.93 18.57 2.50
N ARG A 68 -12.48 19.20 3.55
CA ARG A 68 -13.69 18.73 4.23
C ARG A 68 -14.91 18.69 3.32
N ARG A 69 -15.14 19.75 2.51
CA ARG A 69 -16.24 19.80 1.53
C ARG A 69 -16.13 18.68 0.49
N ARG A 70 -14.91 18.38 0.07
CA ARG A 70 -14.60 17.31 -0.88
C ARG A 70 -14.65 15.91 -0.27
N LYS A 71 -14.83 15.79 1.06
CA LYS A 71 -14.80 14.53 1.82
C LYS A 71 -13.54 13.70 1.54
N VAL A 72 -12.38 14.36 1.51
CA VAL A 72 -11.09 13.71 1.29
C VAL A 72 -10.78 12.78 2.47
N ALA A 73 -10.61 11.50 2.18
CA ALA A 73 -10.33 10.47 3.19
C ALA A 73 -8.95 9.81 3.04
N SER A 74 -8.16 10.25 2.04
CA SER A 74 -6.83 9.73 1.75
C SER A 74 -5.80 10.86 1.71
N VAL A 75 -4.70 10.68 2.43
CA VAL A 75 -3.67 11.71 2.65
C VAL A 75 -2.28 11.13 2.44
N VAL A 76 -1.45 11.85 1.69
CA VAL A 76 -0.01 11.60 1.58
C VAL A 76 0.72 12.64 2.41
N MET A 77 1.38 12.21 3.47
CA MET A 77 2.10 13.04 4.41
C MET A 77 3.61 12.98 4.13
N ARG A 78 4.18 14.11 3.71
CA ARG A 78 5.62 14.27 3.44
C ARG A 78 6.35 15.06 4.51
N SER A 79 5.93 14.90 5.76
CA SER A 79 6.52 15.59 6.91
C SER A 79 6.51 14.75 8.17
N ASN A 80 7.57 14.86 8.96
CA ASN A 80 7.72 14.24 10.28
C ASN A 80 7.45 15.23 11.43
N LYS A 81 7.08 16.48 11.14
CA LYS A 81 6.85 17.49 12.18
C LYS A 81 5.53 17.22 12.89
N ALA A 82 5.56 17.04 14.21
CA ALA A 82 4.37 16.82 15.04
C ALA A 82 3.26 17.87 14.81
N LYS A 83 3.64 19.14 14.61
CA LYS A 83 2.69 20.22 14.28
C LYS A 83 1.87 19.92 13.02
N HIS A 84 2.47 19.35 11.99
CA HIS A 84 1.76 19.05 10.74
C HIS A 84 0.79 17.87 10.92
N TRP A 85 1.14 16.89 11.75
CA TRP A 85 0.26 15.78 12.14
C TRP A 85 -0.93 16.26 12.97
N SER A 86 -0.70 17.15 13.93
CA SER A 86 -1.78 17.78 14.71
C SER A 86 -2.74 18.60 13.83
N GLN A 87 -2.22 19.28 12.79
CA GLN A 87 -3.09 19.97 11.82
C GLN A 87 -3.92 19.00 10.97
N LEU A 88 -3.36 17.84 10.62
CA LEU A 88 -4.09 16.81 9.90
C LEU A 88 -5.26 16.27 10.75
N THR A 89 -5.00 15.95 12.01
CA THR A 89 -6.00 15.38 12.92
C THR A 89 -7.14 16.37 13.20
N GLN A 90 -6.83 17.65 13.37
CA GLN A 90 -7.82 18.73 13.50
C GLN A 90 -8.55 19.04 12.18
N GLY A 91 -7.81 19.04 11.06
CA GLY A 91 -8.31 19.46 9.76
C GLY A 91 -9.22 18.43 9.11
N LEU A 92 -8.86 17.15 9.23
CA LEU A 92 -9.52 15.99 8.62
C LEU A 92 -9.56 14.80 9.60
N PRO A 93 -10.42 14.83 10.62
CA PRO A 93 -10.51 13.72 11.58
C PRO A 93 -11.03 12.42 10.96
N GLY A 94 -11.76 12.49 9.85
CA GLY A 94 -12.35 11.33 9.15
C GLY A 94 -11.41 10.62 8.16
N VAL A 95 -10.09 10.81 8.26
CA VAL A 95 -9.13 10.17 7.35
C VAL A 95 -9.12 8.66 7.56
N SER A 96 -9.16 7.92 6.45
CA SER A 96 -9.18 6.46 6.43
C SER A 96 -7.91 5.85 5.87
N THR A 97 -7.17 6.61 5.06
CA THR A 97 -5.94 6.19 4.38
C THR A 97 -4.84 7.22 4.59
N VAL A 98 -3.69 6.77 5.08
CA VAL A 98 -2.50 7.61 5.30
C VAL A 98 -1.31 6.99 4.58
N VAL A 99 -0.63 7.78 3.76
CA VAL A 99 0.63 7.41 3.11
C VAL A 99 1.72 8.30 3.69
N VAL A 100 2.74 7.73 4.32
CA VAL A 100 3.93 8.45 4.75
C VAL A 100 5.00 8.28 3.70
N GLU A 101 5.52 9.39 3.16
CA GLU A 101 6.44 9.35 2.03
C GLU A 101 7.55 10.39 2.17
N GLY A 102 8.80 9.99 1.89
CA GLY A 102 9.93 10.91 1.80
C GLY A 102 10.31 11.56 3.14
N THR A 103 9.94 10.93 4.25
CA THR A 103 10.40 11.30 5.59
C THR A 103 11.63 10.47 5.94
N PRO A 104 12.67 11.04 6.59
CA PRO A 104 13.87 10.27 6.90
C PRO A 104 13.57 9.15 7.93
N ARG A 105 12.68 9.41 8.88
CA ARG A 105 12.25 8.46 9.92
C ARG A 105 10.77 8.62 10.20
N THR A 106 10.08 7.52 10.47
CA THR A 106 8.68 7.51 10.91
C THR A 106 8.40 6.37 11.89
N ASN A 107 7.34 6.50 12.67
CA ASN A 107 6.78 5.44 13.51
C ASN A 107 5.25 5.46 13.39
N PHE A 108 4.56 4.50 14.00
CA PHE A 108 3.10 4.37 13.91
C PHE A 108 2.32 5.18 14.97
N ARG A 109 2.97 6.05 15.76
CA ARG A 109 2.28 6.79 16.85
C ARG A 109 1.16 7.70 16.35
N PHE A 110 1.26 8.20 15.12
CA PHE A 110 0.21 9.03 14.52
C PHE A 110 -1.15 8.33 14.40
N LEU A 111 -1.19 6.99 14.51
CA LEU A 111 -2.43 6.23 14.49
C LEU A 111 -3.25 6.44 15.77
N GLU A 112 -2.62 6.79 16.89
CA GLU A 112 -3.31 7.06 18.15
C GLU A 112 -4.24 8.28 18.03
N GLU A 113 -3.85 9.27 17.22
CA GLU A 113 -4.64 10.48 16.97
C GLU A 113 -5.63 10.32 15.79
N LEU A 114 -5.62 9.17 15.10
CA LEU A 114 -6.40 8.94 13.88
C LEU A 114 -7.23 7.64 13.99
N PRO A 115 -8.38 7.67 14.69
CA PRO A 115 -9.18 6.48 15.05
C PRO A 115 -10.01 5.89 13.90
N HIS A 116 -9.92 6.44 12.69
CA HIS A 116 -10.64 5.96 11.51
C HIS A 116 -9.73 5.41 10.43
N VAL A 117 -8.41 5.44 10.66
CA VAL A 117 -7.42 4.97 9.69
C VAL A 117 -7.46 3.45 9.65
N LYS A 118 -7.74 2.93 8.45
CA LYS A 118 -7.78 1.50 8.16
C LYS A 118 -6.66 1.07 7.21
N ARG A 119 -6.09 2.02 6.48
CA ARG A 119 -5.08 1.78 5.44
C ARG A 119 -3.87 2.67 5.67
N VAL A 120 -2.70 2.07 5.79
CA VAL A 120 -1.44 2.79 5.93
C VAL A 120 -0.47 2.33 4.86
N ALA A 121 0.21 3.29 4.23
CA ALA A 121 1.38 3.01 3.41
C ALA A 121 2.58 3.80 3.93
N VAL A 122 3.75 3.18 3.99
CA VAL A 122 5.01 3.83 4.35
C VAL A 122 5.98 3.61 3.21
N ARG A 123 6.54 4.70 2.68
CA ARG A 123 7.37 4.71 1.48
C ARG A 123 8.70 5.41 1.71
N SER A 124 9.80 4.80 1.26
CA SER A 124 11.14 5.43 1.19
C SER A 124 11.55 6.11 2.50
N THR A 125 11.40 5.39 3.62
CA THR A 125 11.55 5.92 4.99
C THR A 125 12.17 4.85 5.88
N LEU A 126 13.00 5.25 6.86
CA LEU A 126 13.41 4.35 7.94
C LEU A 126 12.28 4.21 8.97
N LEU A 127 11.73 3.00 9.11
CA LEU A 127 10.61 2.73 10.01
C LEU A 127 11.12 2.37 11.41
N LEU A 128 10.88 3.25 12.36
CA LEU A 128 11.10 3.00 13.78
C LEU A 128 9.94 2.16 14.30
N CYS A 129 10.25 0.89 14.60
CA CYS A 129 9.30 -0.03 15.22
C CYS A 129 9.34 0.19 16.73
N ASP A 130 8.51 1.12 17.22
CA ASP A 130 8.29 1.26 18.66
C ASP A 130 7.45 0.07 19.15
N ALA A 131 7.78 -0.47 20.33
CA ALA A 131 7.16 -1.69 20.86
C ALA A 131 5.66 -1.57 21.22
N ASN A 132 5.05 -0.39 21.07
CA ASN A 132 3.74 -0.10 21.65
C ASN A 132 2.70 0.59 20.73
N PRO A 133 2.32 0.03 19.58
CA PRO A 133 1.10 0.47 18.89
C PRO A 133 -0.10 -0.38 19.38
N ALA A 134 -0.36 -0.45 20.68
CA ALA A 134 -1.15 -1.55 21.25
C ALA A 134 -2.66 -1.54 20.90
N ALA A 135 -3.27 -0.36 20.66
CA ALA A 135 -4.70 -0.26 20.30
C ALA A 135 -4.91 0.21 18.86
N ALA A 136 -4.20 1.26 18.43
CA ALA A 136 -4.38 1.86 17.11
C ALA A 136 -3.84 1.02 15.94
N ALA A 137 -3.03 -0.02 16.22
CA ALA A 137 -2.68 -1.02 15.21
C ALA A 137 -3.87 -1.93 14.84
N GLN A 138 -4.78 -2.17 15.79
CA GLN A 138 -5.85 -3.15 15.61
C GLN A 138 -6.93 -2.66 14.64
N GLN A 139 -7.06 -1.36 14.39
CA GLN A 139 -8.00 -0.85 13.39
C GLN A 139 -7.52 -1.04 11.94
N LEU A 140 -6.22 -1.33 11.74
CA LEU A 140 -5.64 -1.45 10.42
C LEU A 140 -6.05 -2.76 9.75
N THR A 141 -6.44 -2.62 8.50
CA THR A 141 -6.81 -3.73 7.61
C THR A 141 -5.87 -3.87 6.42
N HIS A 142 -5.18 -2.77 6.06
CA HIS A 142 -4.21 -2.73 4.96
C HIS A 142 -2.94 -2.00 5.41
N LEU A 143 -1.80 -2.62 5.16
CA LEU A 143 -0.48 -2.06 5.43
C LEU A 143 0.39 -2.26 4.20
N SER A 144 1.06 -1.20 3.75
CA SER A 144 1.96 -1.24 2.61
C SER A 144 3.31 -0.66 3.02
N LEU A 145 4.38 -1.42 2.93
CA LEU A 145 5.72 -1.06 3.35
C LEU A 145 6.64 -1.16 2.14
N CYS A 146 7.02 -0.03 1.55
CA CYS A 146 7.75 0.00 0.28
C CYS A 146 9.03 0.85 0.37
N GLY A 147 10.16 0.28 -0.01
CA GLY A 147 11.46 0.95 0.06
C GLY A 147 11.82 1.42 1.47
N ILE A 148 11.41 0.66 2.50
CA ILE A 148 11.74 0.98 3.89
C ILE A 148 12.95 0.16 4.35
N SER A 149 13.72 0.74 5.27
CA SER A 149 14.76 0.02 6.03
C SER A 149 14.25 -0.28 7.44
N LEU A 150 14.48 -1.51 7.90
CA LEU A 150 14.05 -1.99 9.21
C LEU A 150 15.24 -2.11 10.19
N PRO A 151 15.05 -1.83 11.49
CA PRO A 151 16.12 -1.90 12.48
C PRO A 151 16.53 -3.33 12.86
N SER A 152 15.58 -4.27 12.97
CA SER A 152 15.82 -5.71 13.27
C SER A 152 14.60 -6.55 12.88
N LYS A 153 14.82 -7.81 12.46
CA LYS A 153 13.76 -8.78 12.13
C LYS A 153 12.85 -9.06 13.33
N ASP A 154 13.41 -9.26 14.53
CA ASP A 154 12.65 -9.61 15.72
C ASP A 154 11.78 -8.45 16.22
N VAL A 155 12.35 -7.24 16.18
CA VAL A 155 11.61 -6.01 16.53
C VAL A 155 10.46 -5.79 15.56
N PHE A 156 10.69 -6.04 14.27
CA PHE A 156 9.64 -5.94 13.27
C PHE A 156 8.57 -7.03 13.42
N LYS A 157 8.94 -8.28 13.69
CA LYS A 157 8.00 -9.38 13.99
C LYS A 157 7.11 -9.03 15.19
N ALA A 158 7.73 -8.54 16.28
CA ALA A 158 7.01 -8.11 17.47
C ALA A 158 6.03 -6.97 17.15
N ALA A 159 6.43 -5.99 16.34
CA ALA A 159 5.54 -4.92 15.89
C ALA A 159 4.41 -5.45 15.00
N LEU A 160 4.70 -6.35 14.07
CA LEU A 160 3.71 -6.91 13.15
C LEU A 160 2.61 -7.72 13.85
N SER A 161 2.97 -8.46 14.90
CA SER A 161 2.02 -9.25 15.69
C SER A 161 0.88 -8.42 16.30
N LYS A 162 1.04 -7.09 16.35
CA LYS A 162 0.02 -6.17 16.86
C LYS A 162 -1.08 -5.84 15.83
N PHE A 163 -0.85 -6.07 14.53
CA PHE A 163 -1.85 -5.80 13.49
C PHE A 163 -2.79 -7.01 13.28
N THR A 164 -3.51 -7.40 14.33
CA THR A 164 -4.32 -8.63 14.35
C THR A 164 -5.50 -8.63 13.37
N ASN A 165 -5.95 -7.46 12.91
CA ASN A 165 -7.03 -7.30 11.94
C ASN A 165 -6.55 -7.08 10.51
N LEU A 166 -5.23 -7.19 10.26
CA LEU A 166 -4.68 -6.97 8.93
C LEU A 166 -5.14 -8.05 7.96
N THR A 167 -5.68 -7.61 6.82
CA THR A 167 -6.18 -8.47 5.75
C THR A 167 -5.33 -8.38 4.48
N SER A 168 -4.57 -7.29 4.33
CA SER A 168 -3.72 -7.03 3.17
C SER A 168 -2.39 -6.47 3.64
N LEU A 169 -1.29 -7.09 3.20
CA LEU A 169 0.06 -6.64 3.47
C LEU A 169 0.85 -6.56 2.16
N ASP A 170 1.41 -5.38 1.86
CA ASP A 170 2.45 -5.24 0.85
C ASP A 170 3.78 -5.02 1.56
N TYR A 171 4.78 -5.83 1.24
CA TYR A 171 6.05 -5.88 1.92
C TYR A 171 7.19 -5.87 0.91
N HIS A 172 7.56 -4.66 0.49
CA HIS A 172 8.53 -4.40 -0.56
C HIS A 172 9.74 -3.65 0.01
N LEU A 173 10.59 -4.35 0.78
CA LEU A 173 11.74 -3.75 1.46
C LEU A 173 12.92 -3.44 0.53
N GLU A 174 13.76 -2.48 0.93
CA GLU A 174 15.09 -2.24 0.35
C GLU A 174 16.17 -2.22 1.45
N PRO A 175 17.41 -2.68 1.19
CA PRO A 175 17.95 -3.29 -0.05
C PRO A 175 18.00 -4.83 -0.04
N ILE A 176 17.68 -5.48 1.09
CA ILE A 176 17.71 -6.93 1.27
C ILE A 176 16.28 -7.42 1.32
N GLY A 177 15.91 -8.33 0.39
CA GLY A 177 14.59 -8.94 0.41
C GLY A 177 14.40 -9.78 1.67
N PRO A 178 13.16 -10.01 2.15
CA PRO A 178 12.93 -10.96 3.22
C PRO A 178 13.49 -12.34 2.87
N PRO A 179 14.15 -13.05 3.80
CA PRO A 179 14.40 -14.48 3.63
C PRO A 179 13.07 -15.24 3.57
N VAL A 180 13.07 -16.46 3.03
CA VAL A 180 11.89 -17.34 2.91
C VAL A 180 11.16 -17.53 4.23
N SER A 181 11.91 -17.69 5.33
CA SER A 181 11.38 -17.77 6.69
C SER A 181 10.50 -16.57 7.08
N CYS A 182 10.63 -15.44 6.39
CA CYS A 182 9.78 -14.28 6.60
C CYS A 182 8.33 -14.52 6.16
N LEU A 183 8.06 -15.27 5.09
CA LEU A 183 6.68 -15.55 4.68
C LEU A 183 5.91 -16.29 5.79
N GLN A 184 6.54 -17.29 6.41
CA GLN A 184 5.98 -18.01 7.54
C GLN A 184 5.78 -17.08 8.74
N VAL A 185 6.80 -16.31 9.11
CA VAL A 185 6.70 -15.32 10.20
C VAL A 185 5.56 -14.32 9.96
N LEU A 186 5.35 -13.88 8.73
CA LEU A 186 4.28 -12.96 8.36
C LEU A 186 2.90 -13.62 8.49
N VAL A 187 2.73 -14.82 7.95
CA VAL A 187 1.47 -15.58 8.04
C VAL A 187 1.13 -15.91 9.49
N ASP A 188 2.10 -16.41 10.27
CA ASP A 188 1.90 -16.79 11.67
C ASP A 188 1.54 -15.59 12.55
N SER A 189 2.10 -14.42 12.24
CA SER A 189 1.85 -13.19 13.01
C SER A 189 0.52 -12.52 12.65
N LEU A 190 -0.11 -12.87 11.51
CA LEU A 190 -1.23 -12.14 10.93
C LEU A 190 -2.40 -13.08 10.61
N PRO A 191 -3.24 -13.42 11.60
CA PRO A 191 -4.22 -14.51 11.47
C PRO A 191 -5.36 -14.22 10.48
N LYS A 192 -5.62 -12.95 10.14
CA LYS A 192 -6.68 -12.54 9.20
C LYS A 192 -6.15 -12.17 7.81
N LEU A 193 -4.87 -12.43 7.54
CA LEU A 193 -4.22 -12.05 6.30
C LEU A 193 -4.81 -12.83 5.12
N LYS A 194 -5.32 -12.11 4.13
CA LYS A 194 -5.92 -12.67 2.91
C LYS A 194 -5.10 -12.37 1.67
N ARG A 195 -4.39 -11.24 1.65
CA ARG A 195 -3.55 -10.80 0.54
C ARG A 195 -2.16 -10.45 1.03
N LEU A 196 -1.17 -10.97 0.34
CA LEU A 196 0.24 -10.74 0.64
C LEU A 196 0.96 -10.43 -0.67
N SER A 197 1.67 -9.31 -0.71
CA SER A 197 2.55 -8.92 -1.81
C SER A 197 3.96 -8.76 -1.27
N VAL A 198 4.94 -9.47 -1.84
CA VAL A 198 6.34 -9.48 -1.36
C VAL A 198 7.29 -9.21 -2.51
N CYS A 199 8.28 -8.34 -2.31
CA CYS A 199 9.30 -8.04 -3.32
C CYS A 199 10.68 -8.61 -2.94
N PHE A 200 11.34 -9.29 -3.88
CA PHE A 200 12.64 -9.95 -3.72
C PHE A 200 13.72 -9.21 -4.53
N LYS A 201 14.33 -8.14 -3.98
CA LYS A 201 15.34 -7.36 -4.73
C LYS A 201 16.76 -7.92 -4.68
N ARG A 202 17.14 -8.61 -3.60
CA ARG A 202 18.43 -9.30 -3.42
C ARG A 202 18.24 -10.43 -2.40
N VAL A 203 18.30 -11.67 -2.85
CA VAL A 203 18.35 -12.84 -1.96
C VAL A 203 19.83 -13.07 -1.63
N LEU A 204 20.25 -12.77 -0.39
CA LEU A 204 21.37 -13.53 0.16
C LEU A 204 20.80 -14.91 0.44
N LEU A 205 21.37 -15.93 -0.21
CA LEU A 205 21.06 -17.34 -0.03
C LEU A 205 21.15 -17.69 1.46
N CYS A 206 20.06 -17.53 2.19
CA CYS A 206 19.93 -17.97 3.57
C CYS A 206 19.13 -19.25 3.51
N TYR A 207 19.84 -20.35 3.27
CA TYR A 207 19.36 -21.71 3.51
C TYR A 207 19.27 -21.91 5.03
N ASP A 208 18.36 -21.20 5.68
CA ASP A 208 17.92 -21.61 7.00
C ASP A 208 16.84 -22.66 6.81
N THR A 209 17.29 -23.89 7.03
CA THR A 209 16.54 -25.12 7.13
C THR A 209 15.27 -24.95 7.97
N THR A 210 14.13 -25.22 7.34
CA THR A 210 12.97 -25.94 7.89
C THR A 210 12.79 -25.85 9.40
N GLU A 211 12.09 -24.82 9.87
CA GLU A 211 11.12 -25.06 10.95
C GLU A 211 9.79 -25.40 10.30
N ALA A 212 9.33 -26.62 10.56
CA ALA A 212 8.13 -27.20 9.98
C ALA A 212 6.96 -26.23 10.09
N ILE A 213 6.22 -26.10 8.99
CA ILE A 213 5.06 -25.22 8.93
C ILE A 213 3.93 -25.88 9.71
N HIS A 214 3.56 -25.25 10.83
CA HIS A 214 2.58 -25.81 11.75
C HIS A 214 1.13 -25.47 11.39
N ARG A 215 0.88 -24.50 10.49
CA ARG A 215 -0.49 -24.06 10.14
C ARG A 215 -0.64 -23.69 8.66
N PRO A 216 -1.67 -24.22 7.97
CA PRO A 216 -2.06 -23.72 6.66
C PRO A 216 -2.52 -22.26 6.75
N ALA A 217 -2.03 -21.40 5.87
CA ALA A 217 -2.44 -20.00 5.80
C ALA A 217 -3.84 -19.88 5.17
N ALA A 218 -4.67 -18.98 5.69
CA ALA A 218 -5.93 -18.59 5.05
C ALA A 218 -5.75 -17.59 3.88
N LEU A 219 -4.55 -17.57 3.28
CA LEU A 219 -4.18 -16.62 2.24
C LEU A 219 -4.93 -16.94 0.94
N SER A 220 -5.57 -15.93 0.36
CA SER A 220 -6.36 -16.04 -0.87
C SER A 220 -5.66 -15.44 -2.09
N SER A 221 -4.71 -14.53 -1.88
CA SER A 221 -3.96 -13.86 -2.95
C SER A 221 -2.50 -13.71 -2.53
N LEU A 222 -1.60 -14.13 -3.40
CA LEU A 222 -0.16 -13.98 -3.25
C LEU A 222 0.41 -13.30 -4.48
N GLU A 223 1.21 -12.27 -4.25
CA GLU A 223 1.94 -11.55 -5.28
C GLU A 223 3.43 -11.59 -4.95
N LEU A 224 4.23 -12.13 -5.86
CA LEU A 224 5.67 -12.25 -5.77
C LEU A 224 6.28 -11.31 -6.81
N VAL A 225 6.84 -10.20 -6.33
CA VAL A 225 7.46 -9.17 -7.15
C VAL A 225 8.96 -9.38 -7.20
N ASN A 226 9.58 -9.26 -8.37
CA ASN A 226 11.00 -9.51 -8.60
C ASN A 226 11.43 -10.93 -8.18
N TYR A 227 10.59 -11.93 -8.42
CA TYR A 227 10.90 -13.31 -8.07
C TYR A 227 12.11 -13.82 -8.87
N MET A 228 13.08 -14.41 -8.16
CA MET A 228 14.28 -15.04 -8.72
C MET A 228 14.21 -16.56 -8.54
N ASN A 229 14.78 -17.32 -9.48
CA ASN A 229 14.58 -18.76 -9.71
C ASN A 229 14.85 -19.76 -8.56
N PHE A 230 15.25 -19.31 -7.38
CA PHE A 230 15.52 -20.19 -6.21
C PHE A 230 15.03 -19.59 -4.90
N SER A 231 14.14 -18.58 -4.96
CA SER A 231 13.77 -17.82 -3.78
C SER A 231 12.76 -18.53 -2.89
N LEU A 232 12.05 -19.56 -3.36
CA LEU A 232 11.06 -20.30 -2.59
C LEU A 232 11.17 -21.80 -2.84
N PRO A 233 11.13 -22.66 -1.80
CA PRO A 233 11.04 -24.11 -1.96
C PRO A 233 9.83 -24.56 -2.78
N THR A 234 9.93 -25.72 -3.44
CA THR A 234 8.83 -26.34 -4.21
C THR A 234 7.58 -26.55 -3.35
N ASP A 235 7.78 -26.90 -2.08
CA ASP A 235 6.69 -27.31 -1.18
C ASP A 235 6.01 -26.11 -0.48
N THR A 236 6.45 -24.88 -0.75
CA THR A 236 5.90 -23.65 -0.14
C THR A 236 4.39 -23.53 -0.38
N MET A 237 3.91 -23.94 -1.56
CA MET A 237 2.52 -23.76 -1.95
C MET A 237 1.55 -24.72 -1.27
N ARG A 238 2.03 -25.87 -0.75
CA ARG A 238 1.22 -26.79 0.07
C ARG A 238 0.63 -26.11 1.32
N LEU A 239 1.26 -25.01 1.75
CA LEU A 239 0.90 -24.26 2.94
C LEU A 239 -0.18 -23.21 2.67
N LEU A 240 -0.50 -23.00 1.40
CA LEU A 240 -1.45 -22.01 0.93
C LEU A 240 -2.63 -22.71 0.19
N PRO A 241 -3.29 -23.72 0.79
CA PRO A 241 -4.29 -24.53 0.08
C PRO A 241 -5.54 -23.73 -0.35
N HIS A 242 -5.74 -22.54 0.23
CA HIS A 242 -6.86 -21.64 -0.07
C HIS A 242 -6.52 -20.53 -1.07
N LEU A 243 -5.33 -20.57 -1.67
CA LEU A 243 -4.90 -19.56 -2.62
C LEU A 243 -5.75 -19.61 -3.88
N ARG A 244 -6.33 -18.46 -4.25
CA ARG A 244 -7.17 -18.29 -5.45
C ARG A 244 -6.49 -17.46 -6.53
N SER A 245 -5.57 -16.58 -6.12
CA SER A 245 -4.82 -15.72 -7.03
C SER A 245 -3.33 -15.81 -6.73
N LEU A 246 -2.55 -16.11 -7.77
CA LEU A 246 -1.09 -16.08 -7.74
C LEU A 246 -0.60 -15.14 -8.84
N SER A 247 0.20 -14.14 -8.47
CA SER A 247 0.89 -13.27 -9.41
C SER A 247 2.39 -13.40 -9.19
N VAL A 248 3.13 -13.75 -10.22
CA VAL A 248 4.59 -13.88 -10.20
C VAL A 248 5.17 -12.93 -11.24
N TYR A 249 5.95 -11.97 -10.76
CA TYR A 249 6.70 -11.04 -11.61
C TYR A 249 8.17 -11.38 -11.48
N HIS A 250 8.70 -12.04 -12.50
CA HIS A 250 10.08 -12.46 -12.55
C HIS A 250 10.99 -11.27 -12.84
N GLN A 251 12.10 -11.17 -12.12
CA GLN A 251 13.18 -10.27 -12.49
C GLN A 251 14.25 -11.09 -13.20
N LEU A 252 14.54 -10.76 -14.46
CA LEU A 252 15.61 -11.44 -15.20
C LEU A 252 16.96 -11.12 -14.56
N SER A 253 17.74 -12.15 -14.24
CA SER A 253 19.14 -11.98 -13.89
C SER A 253 19.98 -12.17 -15.16
N HIS A 254 21.04 -11.37 -15.35
CA HIS A 254 21.95 -11.55 -16.50
C HIS A 254 22.86 -12.78 -16.35
N THR A 255 22.64 -13.60 -15.33
CA THR A 255 23.43 -14.80 -15.05
C THR A 255 22.87 -15.96 -15.86
N GLU A 256 23.74 -16.70 -16.54
CA GLU A 256 23.49 -17.86 -17.42
C GLU A 256 22.73 -19.04 -16.77
N MET A 257 22.21 -18.87 -15.54
CA MET A 257 21.44 -19.85 -14.76
C MET A 257 19.92 -19.72 -14.90
N ASP A 258 19.41 -18.76 -15.66
CA ASP A 258 17.98 -18.62 -15.95
C ASP A 258 17.56 -19.55 -17.10
N ASP A 259 17.65 -20.86 -16.87
CA ASP A 259 17.07 -21.86 -17.79
C ASP A 259 15.53 -21.78 -17.70
N PRO A 260 14.83 -21.48 -18.81
CA PRO A 260 13.36 -21.47 -18.85
C PRO A 260 12.74 -22.80 -18.39
N GLU A 261 13.43 -23.93 -18.58
CA GLU A 261 12.94 -25.24 -18.18
C GLU A 261 12.87 -25.39 -16.64
N HIS A 262 13.82 -24.78 -15.92
CA HIS A 262 13.82 -24.78 -14.45
C HIS A 262 12.66 -23.96 -13.89
N LEU A 263 12.36 -22.79 -14.46
CA LEU A 263 11.24 -21.94 -14.03
C LEU A 263 9.89 -22.64 -14.25
N GLY A 264 9.74 -23.34 -15.40
CA GLY A 264 8.60 -24.18 -15.69
C GLY A 264 8.41 -25.34 -14.70
N PHE A 265 9.51 -25.95 -14.22
CA PHE A 265 9.46 -27.02 -13.22
C PHE A 265 8.90 -26.53 -11.88
N TYR A 266 9.39 -25.41 -11.34
CA TYR A 266 8.90 -24.87 -10.07
C TYR A 266 7.44 -24.46 -10.14
N LEU A 267 7.05 -23.76 -11.21
CA LEU A 267 5.67 -23.34 -11.39
C LEU A 267 4.74 -24.56 -11.49
N LYS A 268 5.13 -25.60 -12.24
CA LYS A 268 4.35 -26.84 -12.36
C LYS A 268 4.18 -27.52 -11.00
N SER A 269 5.23 -27.60 -10.19
CA SER A 269 5.16 -28.14 -8.83
C SER A 269 4.17 -27.33 -7.98
N TRP A 270 4.28 -26.00 -8.01
CA TRP A 270 3.39 -25.11 -7.27
C TRP A 270 1.93 -25.26 -7.67
N LEU A 271 1.64 -25.31 -8.98
CA LEU A 271 0.28 -25.46 -9.48
C LEU A 271 -0.35 -26.78 -9.07
N SER A 272 0.44 -27.85 -8.94
CA SER A 272 -0.07 -29.14 -8.44
C SER A 272 -0.51 -29.09 -6.97
N ASP A 273 0.06 -28.19 -6.18
CA ASP A 273 -0.26 -28.00 -4.76
C ASP A 273 -1.37 -26.95 -4.52
N LEU A 274 -1.91 -26.32 -5.57
CA LEU A 274 -2.88 -25.21 -5.49
C LEU A 274 -4.24 -25.54 -6.13
N PRO A 275 -5.06 -26.40 -5.50
CA PRO A 275 -6.30 -26.89 -6.10
C PRO A 275 -7.41 -25.83 -6.25
N GLN A 276 -7.33 -24.71 -5.52
CA GLN A 276 -8.33 -23.63 -5.53
C GLN A 276 -7.93 -22.43 -6.40
N LEU A 277 -6.82 -22.53 -7.13
CA LEU A 277 -6.31 -21.43 -7.94
C LEU A 277 -7.26 -21.13 -9.11
N SER A 278 -7.70 -19.87 -9.22
CA SER A 278 -8.59 -19.39 -10.29
C SER A 278 -7.96 -18.31 -11.16
N SER A 279 -6.89 -17.68 -10.69
CA SER A 279 -6.18 -16.60 -11.39
C SER A 279 -4.69 -16.80 -11.25
N LEU A 280 -4.00 -16.88 -12.39
CA LEU A 280 -2.55 -16.92 -12.48
C LEU A 280 -2.08 -15.78 -13.38
N VAL A 281 -1.17 -14.96 -12.85
CA VAL A 281 -0.42 -13.98 -13.64
C VAL A 281 1.03 -14.37 -13.54
N ASP A 282 1.64 -14.66 -14.68
CA ASP A 282 3.06 -14.93 -14.80
C ASP A 282 3.64 -13.91 -15.79
N TYR A 283 4.56 -13.08 -15.32
CA TYR A 283 5.12 -11.98 -16.10
C TYR A 283 6.64 -11.93 -15.95
N LEU A 284 7.33 -11.97 -17.08
CA LEU A 284 8.78 -11.76 -17.17
C LEU A 284 9.06 -10.27 -17.37
N GLN A 285 9.64 -9.60 -16.36
CA GLN A 285 10.14 -8.24 -16.53
C GLN A 285 11.48 -8.24 -17.27
N GLU A 286 11.44 -7.90 -18.56
CA GLU A 286 12.61 -7.44 -19.30
C GLU A 286 13.08 -6.09 -18.74
N THR A 287 14.17 -6.10 -17.97
CA THR A 287 14.84 -4.87 -17.55
C THR A 287 15.56 -4.25 -18.75
N TRP A 288 14.85 -3.42 -19.52
CA TRP A 288 15.49 -2.47 -20.44
C TRP A 288 16.17 -1.39 -19.61
N ARG A 289 17.51 -1.45 -19.50
CA ARG A 289 18.30 -0.35 -18.93
C ARG A 289 18.23 0.85 -19.89
N GLN A 290 17.79 2.00 -19.39
CA GLN A 290 18.22 3.31 -19.88
C GLN A 290 19.35 3.82 -18.99
#